data_AF-A0A7W4B0B5-F1
#
_entry.id   AF-A0A7W4B0B5-F1
#
_cell.length_a   1.000
_cell.length_b   1.000
_cell.length_c   1.000
_cell.angle_alpha   90.00
_cell.angle_beta   90.00
_cell.angle_gamma   90.00
#
_symmetry.space_group_name_H-M   'P 1'
#
loop_
_entity.id
_entity.type
_entity.pdbx_description
1 polymer ?
#
loop_
_entity_poly.entity_id
_entity_poly.type
_entity_poly.pdbx_seq_one_letter_code
_entity_poly.pdbx_strand_id
1 'polypeptide(L)'
;MADLSTPTNDGQSEQTSDNLITQHIDIWTTAIEQKSSAGRGSSKKFSLFGIKKLRELILELAVRGKLVPQDVNDEPASVLLERIAAEKAQLVKEGKLKKQKPLPEIGEDEKPFELPQGWAWSRLGDIATASTGYAFKSSQYTNNGTFVLRVTNINPDGTIDRLDNKFIDPILADSEFSKFLLCENDVLMVMVGGSLGKVGIVSKNVLPAVLNQNMWKLSQFGGIPVPFFQCILEFVNNNQITITASTHGHLAQGDYLSKLVPTPPLEEQHRIVAKVDELMSLCDALEAQTEASISAHQTLVETLLNALLQPNITQQKDSQSACPEPSFADSLEPAFNDSFIDSWQRVTEHFDTLFTTEASIDTLKQTILQLAVMGKLVPQNANDEPAAKLVERIAAVKAQLIKDGKIKKQKPLPAITDEEKPFELPQSWEWYRLGTLYSFLNGFAFKSEWFQPDGIKLLRNINIAHSETKWGDQACIPSSLAAEYEKYRLSAGDIVISLDRPIINTGLKYAVIEQSDLPCLLLQRVAKFHSYADTVTPKYLSRWLESDLFMSAIDPGRSNGVPHISTKQLEEMVFPLCSLEEQHRIVAKVDELMALCDQLKARLSDAQTTQLHLTDAIVEQAV
;
A
#
# COMPACT_ATOMS: atom_id res chain seq x y z
N MET A 1 36.02 57.33 -30.52
CA MET A 1 35.46 57.74 -29.21
C MET A 1 33.98 57.48 -29.23
N ALA A 2 33.55 56.42 -28.53
CA ALA A 2 32.30 56.31 -27.78
C ALA A 2 32.16 54.83 -27.39
N ASP A 3 32.27 54.58 -26.09
CA ASP A 3 32.25 53.30 -25.40
C ASP A 3 31.00 52.45 -25.71
N LEU A 4 31.24 51.14 -25.83
CA LEU A 4 30.25 50.08 -25.70
C LEU A 4 30.37 49.52 -24.28
N SER A 5 29.51 49.96 -23.37
CA SER A 5 29.31 49.35 -22.05
C SER A 5 27.99 48.56 -22.08
N THR A 6 28.10 47.24 -22.12
CA THR A 6 27.05 46.27 -21.80
C THR A 6 26.61 46.39 -20.34
N PRO A 7 25.31 46.32 -20.02
CA PRO A 7 24.88 46.24 -18.63
C PRO A 7 25.12 44.83 -18.08
N THR A 8 25.76 44.77 -16.92
CA THR A 8 25.97 43.57 -16.10
C THR A 8 24.63 43.00 -15.64
N ASN A 9 24.49 41.69 -15.82
CA ASN A 9 23.36 40.89 -15.36
C ASN A 9 23.62 40.46 -13.91
N ASP A 10 23.58 41.41 -12.97
CA ASP A 10 23.62 41.14 -11.53
C ASP A 10 22.17 41.11 -11.02
N GLY A 11 21.63 39.91 -10.84
CA GLY A 11 20.25 39.74 -10.39
C GLY A 11 19.70 38.32 -10.47
N GLN A 12 20.52 37.28 -10.29
CA GLN A 12 19.99 36.00 -9.84
C GLN A 12 19.96 36.04 -8.31
N SER A 13 18.77 36.26 -7.76
CA SER A 13 18.52 36.08 -6.34
C SER A 13 18.97 34.68 -5.94
N GLU A 14 19.90 34.58 -4.98
CA GLU A 14 20.13 33.36 -4.23
C GLU A 14 18.78 32.90 -3.67
N GLN A 15 18.17 31.88 -4.29
CA GLN A 15 17.09 31.15 -3.64
C GLN A 15 17.71 30.49 -2.42
N THR A 16 17.49 31.05 -1.24
CA THR A 16 17.90 30.43 0.01
C THR A 16 17.27 29.04 0.08
N SER A 17 18.02 28.07 0.61
CA SER A 17 17.55 26.69 0.84
C SER A 17 16.20 26.63 1.58
N ASP A 18 15.99 27.55 2.52
CA ASP A 18 14.72 27.74 3.22
C ASP A 18 13.54 28.04 2.27
N ASN A 19 13.78 28.77 1.17
CA ASN A 19 12.75 29.15 0.21
C ASN A 19 12.32 27.94 -0.64
N LEU A 20 13.26 27.07 -1.04
CA LEU A 20 12.96 25.84 -1.79
C LEU A 20 12.18 24.83 -0.94
N ILE A 21 12.54 24.67 0.34
CA ILE A 21 11.85 23.75 1.24
C ILE A 21 10.41 24.22 1.49
N THR A 22 10.22 25.50 1.81
CA THR A 22 8.92 26.04 2.21
C THR A 22 7.97 26.30 1.05
N GLN A 23 8.45 26.73 -0.13
CA GLN A 23 7.60 26.97 -1.30
C GLN A 23 6.96 25.71 -1.88
N HIS A 24 7.54 24.54 -1.59
CA HIS A 24 7.09 23.26 -2.13
C HIS A 24 6.47 22.34 -1.08
N ILE A 25 6.01 22.89 0.06
CA ILE A 25 5.42 22.12 1.16
C ILE A 25 4.25 21.23 0.74
N ASP A 26 3.41 21.71 -0.17
CA ASP A 26 2.29 20.95 -0.72
C ASP A 26 2.80 19.72 -1.46
N ILE A 27 3.89 19.86 -2.24
CA ILE A 27 4.47 18.77 -3.02
C ILE A 27 5.07 17.71 -2.08
N TRP A 28 5.80 18.14 -1.04
CA TRP A 28 6.39 17.22 -0.06
C TRP A 28 5.33 16.39 0.67
N THR A 29 4.20 16.99 1.02
CA THR A 29 3.14 16.34 1.80
C THR A 29 2.19 15.50 0.96
N THR A 30 1.97 15.84 -0.31
CA THR A 30 1.02 15.12 -1.18
C THR A 30 1.69 14.08 -2.10
N ALA A 31 3.02 14.06 -2.21
CA ALA A 31 3.76 13.04 -2.96
C ALA A 31 3.78 11.71 -2.20
N ILE A 32 2.78 10.87 -2.48
CA ILE A 32 2.56 9.58 -1.82
C ILE A 32 2.72 8.46 -2.85
N GLU A 33 3.50 7.44 -2.50
CA GLU A 33 3.73 6.27 -3.34
C GLU A 33 2.95 5.07 -2.78
N GLN A 34 2.22 4.34 -3.62
CA GLN A 34 1.58 3.10 -3.19
C GLN A 34 2.59 1.95 -3.13
N LYS A 35 2.64 1.23 -2.01
CA LYS A 35 3.51 0.07 -1.88
C LYS A 35 2.79 -1.17 -2.41
N SER A 36 3.43 -1.88 -3.35
CA SER A 36 2.98 -3.23 -3.72
C SER A 36 3.05 -4.14 -2.49
N SER A 37 1.98 -4.86 -2.18
CA SER A 37 1.80 -5.71 -1.00
C SER A 37 2.67 -6.99 -0.98
N ALA A 38 3.78 -7.01 -1.73
CA ALA A 38 4.66 -8.16 -1.89
C ALA A 38 5.77 -8.28 -0.82
N GLY A 39 5.83 -7.37 0.16
CA GLY A 39 6.84 -7.39 1.23
C GLY A 39 6.29 -7.83 2.59
N ARG A 40 6.84 -8.89 3.19
CA ARG A 40 6.60 -9.22 4.60
C ARG A 40 7.31 -8.19 5.49
N GLY A 41 6.61 -7.19 6.00
CA GLY A 41 7.16 -6.38 7.10
C GLY A 41 6.60 -4.97 7.32
N SER A 42 5.78 -4.40 6.43
CA SER A 42 5.19 -3.07 6.66
C SER A 42 3.67 -3.14 6.60
N SER A 43 3.00 -2.75 7.68
CA SER A 43 1.53 -2.65 7.75
C SER A 43 0.97 -1.46 6.98
N LYS A 44 1.82 -0.51 6.56
CA LYS A 44 1.42 0.70 5.82
C LYS A 44 1.36 0.40 4.32
N LYS A 45 0.19 0.61 3.71
CA LYS A 45 -0.08 0.38 2.27
C LYS A 45 0.55 1.45 1.34
N PHE A 46 1.19 2.47 1.91
CA PHE A 46 1.77 3.60 1.19
C PHE A 46 3.11 4.07 1.82
N SER A 47 3.91 4.81 1.05
CA SER A 47 5.09 5.58 1.47
C SER A 47 4.79 7.08 1.35
N LEU A 48 5.19 7.89 2.34
CA LEU A 48 5.24 9.35 2.19
C LEU A 48 6.52 9.74 1.45
N PHE A 49 6.52 9.57 0.14
CA PHE A 49 7.69 9.74 -0.72
C PHE A 49 8.27 11.16 -0.65
N GLY A 50 7.42 12.19 -0.71
CA GLY A 50 7.87 13.57 -0.64
C GLY A 50 8.58 13.93 0.65
N ILE A 51 8.01 13.58 1.81
CA ILE A 51 8.65 13.82 3.11
C ILE A 51 9.97 13.04 3.23
N LYS A 52 10.02 11.80 2.71
CA LYS A 52 11.28 11.04 2.66
C LYS A 52 12.35 11.79 1.85
N LYS A 53 12.00 12.26 0.65
CA LYS A 53 12.89 13.04 -0.23
C LYS A 53 13.31 14.37 0.41
N LEU A 54 12.41 15.03 1.14
CA LEU A 54 12.74 16.23 1.90
C LEU A 54 13.82 15.98 2.96
N ARG A 55 13.74 14.88 3.70
CA ARG A 55 14.80 14.50 4.67
C ARG A 55 16.14 14.27 3.98
N GLU A 56 16.14 13.54 2.86
CA GLU A 56 17.34 13.30 2.04
C GLU A 56 17.94 14.63 1.57
N LEU A 57 17.10 15.57 1.09
CA LEU A 57 17.53 16.90 0.67
C LEU A 57 18.12 17.73 1.82
N ILE A 58 17.50 17.73 3.00
CA ILE A 58 18.01 18.47 4.17
C ILE A 58 19.43 18.02 4.51
N LEU A 59 19.69 16.70 4.51
CA LEU A 59 21.00 16.14 4.80
C LEU A 59 22.03 16.48 3.71
N GLU A 60 21.62 16.45 2.44
CA GLU A 60 22.49 16.83 1.32
C GLU A 60 22.86 18.33 1.37
N LEU A 61 21.91 19.21 1.71
CA LEU A 61 22.16 20.63 1.90
C LEU A 61 23.07 20.90 3.11
N ALA A 62 22.94 20.11 4.18
CA ALA A 62 23.78 20.21 5.38
C ALA A 62 25.26 19.98 5.05
N VAL A 63 25.57 18.94 4.29
CA VAL A 63 26.96 18.58 3.94
C VAL A 63 27.53 19.39 2.77
N ARG A 64 26.69 20.08 2.00
CA ARG A 64 27.12 21.04 0.97
C ARG A 64 27.37 22.45 1.49
N GLY A 65 27.06 22.70 2.76
CA GLY A 65 27.14 24.04 3.37
C GLY A 65 26.12 25.02 2.82
N LYS A 66 24.98 24.51 2.32
CA LYS A 66 23.85 25.32 1.81
C LYS A 66 22.73 25.46 2.84
N LEU A 67 22.83 24.79 4.01
CA LEU A 67 21.74 24.74 4.99
C LEU A 67 21.73 25.92 5.98
N VAL A 68 22.90 26.46 6.32
CA VAL A 68 23.03 27.59 7.27
C VAL A 68 23.93 28.66 6.67
N PRO A 69 23.76 29.95 7.03
CA PRO A 69 24.67 31.01 6.62
C PRO A 69 26.09 30.78 7.14
N GLN A 70 27.10 31.07 6.30
CA GLN A 70 28.51 31.03 6.71
C GLN A 70 28.86 32.26 7.57
N ASP A 71 29.73 32.08 8.57
CA ASP A 71 30.29 33.17 9.36
C ASP A 71 31.77 33.34 9.01
N VAL A 72 32.13 34.51 8.49
CA VAL A 72 33.52 34.85 8.11
C VAL A 72 34.49 34.87 9.30
N ASN A 73 33.97 34.94 10.53
CA ASN A 73 34.77 34.93 11.76
C ASN A 73 35.03 33.51 12.29
N ASP A 74 34.39 32.49 11.71
CA ASP A 74 34.63 31.12 12.11
C ASP A 74 36.07 30.70 11.80
N GLU A 75 36.64 29.89 12.69
CA GLU A 75 37.94 29.28 12.43
C GLU A 75 37.84 28.34 11.22
N PRO A 76 38.66 28.51 10.18
CA PRO A 76 38.55 27.71 8.97
C PRO A 76 38.84 26.24 9.25
N ALA A 77 38.19 25.36 8.50
CA ALA A 77 38.29 23.91 8.63
C ALA A 77 39.73 23.38 8.52
N SER A 78 40.61 24.07 7.80
CA SER A 78 42.04 23.73 7.72
C SER A 78 42.71 23.69 9.10
N VAL A 79 42.36 24.60 10.00
CA VAL A 79 42.92 24.65 11.36
C VAL A 79 42.36 23.52 12.23
N LEU A 80 41.07 23.19 12.06
CA LEU A 80 40.49 21.99 12.70
C LEU A 80 41.21 20.72 12.25
N LEU A 81 41.47 20.57 10.94
CA LEU A 81 42.17 19.41 10.39
C LEU A 81 43.62 19.30 10.89
N GLU A 82 44.33 20.43 11.04
CA GLU A 82 45.65 20.46 11.66
C GLU A 82 45.62 19.99 13.12
N ARG A 83 44.62 20.43 13.90
CA ARG A 83 44.41 19.97 15.29
C ARG A 83 44.14 18.47 15.35
N ILE A 84 43.29 17.96 14.46
CA ILE A 84 43.01 16.52 14.35
C ILE A 84 44.28 15.72 13.99
N ALA A 85 45.08 16.22 13.06
CA ALA A 85 46.35 15.58 12.68
C ALA A 85 47.32 15.49 13.88
N ALA A 86 47.44 16.58 14.66
CA ALA A 86 48.24 16.62 15.88
C ALA A 86 47.72 15.66 16.97
N GLU A 87 46.39 15.65 17.20
CA GLU A 87 45.73 14.74 18.15
C GLU A 87 46.02 13.27 17.79
N LYS A 88 45.84 12.89 16.51
CA LYS A 88 46.11 11.53 16.04
C LYS A 88 47.59 11.17 16.17
N ALA A 89 48.50 12.08 15.84
CA ALA A 89 49.94 11.85 16.00
C ALA A 89 50.31 11.57 17.46
N GLN A 90 49.70 12.29 18.40
CA GLN A 90 49.86 12.05 19.83
C GLN A 90 49.31 10.68 20.24
N LEU A 91 48.09 10.31 19.83
CA LEU A 91 47.50 9.01 20.15
C LEU A 91 48.30 7.82 19.58
N VAL A 92 48.94 8.00 18.42
CA VAL A 92 49.87 7.01 17.86
C VAL A 92 51.13 6.89 18.72
N LYS A 93 51.70 8.01 19.17
CA LYS A 93 52.87 8.04 20.06
C LYS A 93 52.58 7.38 21.41
N GLU A 94 51.36 7.54 21.92
CA GLU A 94 50.88 6.92 23.16
C GLU A 94 50.47 5.44 23.00
N GLY A 95 50.48 4.89 21.78
CA GLY A 95 50.10 3.51 21.50
C GLY A 95 48.59 3.23 21.60
N LYS A 96 47.76 4.27 21.78
CA LYS A 96 46.29 4.18 21.83
C LYS A 96 45.67 4.06 20.44
N LEU A 97 46.35 4.57 19.41
CA LEU A 97 45.98 4.44 18.00
C LEU A 97 47.09 3.71 17.23
N LYS A 98 46.70 2.78 16.35
CA LYS A 98 47.66 2.13 15.46
C LYS A 98 48.10 3.10 14.36
N LYS A 99 49.38 3.07 13.98
CA LYS A 99 49.88 3.83 12.83
C LYS A 99 49.10 3.43 11.56
N GLN A 100 48.38 4.38 10.98
CA GLN A 100 47.59 4.17 9.77
C GLN A 100 48.48 4.30 8.53
N LYS A 101 48.05 3.70 7.41
CA LYS A 101 48.67 3.95 6.11
C LYS A 101 48.36 5.40 5.67
N PRO A 102 49.27 6.07 4.95
CA PRO A 102 48.96 7.36 4.34
C PRO A 102 47.70 7.24 3.47
N LEU A 103 46.79 8.20 3.61
CA LEU A 103 45.62 8.31 2.76
C LEU A 103 46.02 8.94 1.41
N PRO A 104 45.30 8.65 0.33
CA PRO A 104 45.55 9.28 -0.97
C PRO A 104 45.38 10.80 -0.88
N GLU A 105 46.28 11.53 -1.54
CA GLU A 105 46.10 12.97 -1.78
C GLU A 105 44.78 13.22 -2.52
N ILE A 106 44.17 14.39 -2.31
CA ILE A 106 42.89 14.75 -2.90
C ILE A 106 43.18 15.49 -4.22
N GLY A 107 42.85 14.87 -5.35
CA GLY A 107 42.90 15.53 -6.67
C GLY A 107 41.78 16.57 -6.86
N GLU A 108 41.98 17.53 -7.77
CA GLU A 108 40.93 18.50 -8.14
C GLU A 108 39.76 17.83 -8.86
N ASP A 109 40.02 16.77 -9.63
CA ASP A 109 39.05 15.97 -10.36
C ASP A 109 38.19 15.05 -9.46
N GLU A 110 38.63 14.82 -8.22
CA GLU A 110 37.86 14.05 -7.24
C GLU A 110 36.79 14.88 -6.52
N LYS A 111 36.85 16.21 -6.59
CA LYS A 111 35.96 17.12 -5.87
C LYS A 111 34.58 17.16 -6.54
N PRO A 112 33.51 16.63 -5.90
CA PRO A 112 32.21 16.50 -6.56
C PRO A 112 31.49 17.84 -6.77
N PHE A 113 31.78 18.82 -5.93
CA PHE A 113 31.18 20.17 -5.97
C PHE A 113 32.08 21.20 -5.28
N GLU A 114 31.78 22.47 -5.50
CA GLU A 114 32.46 23.61 -4.87
C GLU A 114 32.01 23.78 -3.42
N LEU A 115 32.98 23.96 -2.51
CA LEU A 115 32.71 24.18 -1.09
C LEU A 115 32.63 25.67 -0.77
N PRO A 116 31.82 26.06 0.24
CA PRO A 116 31.82 27.43 0.75
C PRO A 116 33.18 27.86 1.29
N GLN A 117 33.39 29.17 1.38
CA GLN A 117 34.58 29.72 2.00
C GLN A 117 34.72 29.24 3.44
N GLY A 118 35.93 28.81 3.82
CA GLY A 118 36.24 28.31 5.16
C GLY A 118 36.10 26.80 5.32
N TRP A 119 35.44 26.11 4.39
CA TRP A 119 35.36 24.65 4.35
C TRP A 119 36.59 24.03 3.69
N ALA A 120 36.84 22.75 3.95
CA ALA A 120 37.90 21.99 3.31
C ALA A 120 37.44 20.57 2.98
N TRP A 121 37.90 20.05 1.84
CA TRP A 121 37.81 18.62 1.55
C TRP A 121 38.83 17.86 2.38
N SER A 122 38.41 16.78 3.02
CA SER A 122 39.29 15.83 3.70
C SER A 122 38.86 14.39 3.39
N ARG A 123 39.67 13.40 3.75
CA ARG A 123 39.26 12.00 3.71
C ARG A 123 38.53 11.66 5.01
N LEU A 124 37.57 10.73 4.99
CA LEU A 124 36.88 10.27 6.20
C LEU A 124 37.87 9.78 7.27
N GLY A 125 38.95 9.13 6.82
CA GLY A 125 40.05 8.65 7.66
C GLY A 125 40.91 9.77 8.26
N ASP A 126 40.84 11.01 7.76
CA ASP A 126 41.51 12.14 8.40
C ASP A 126 40.80 12.48 9.71
N ILE A 127 39.47 12.54 9.67
CA ILE A 127 38.62 12.97 10.79
C ILE A 127 38.11 11.83 11.68
N ALA A 128 38.25 10.56 11.27
CA ALA A 128 37.78 9.41 12.03
C ALA A 128 38.66 8.16 11.89
N THR A 129 38.47 7.21 12.80
CA THR A 129 39.05 5.86 12.74
C THR A 129 37.95 4.81 12.86
N ALA A 130 38.22 3.61 12.35
CA ALA A 130 37.30 2.49 12.42
C ALA A 130 37.92 1.32 13.22
N SER A 131 37.09 0.63 14.00
CA SER A 131 37.47 -0.59 14.73
C SER A 131 36.40 -1.67 14.57
N THR A 132 36.82 -2.91 14.31
CA THR A 132 35.91 -4.05 14.12
C THR A 132 35.52 -4.68 15.45
N GLY A 133 34.28 -5.15 15.55
CA GLY A 133 33.81 -5.96 16.68
C GLY A 133 34.41 -7.37 16.73
N TYR A 134 33.89 -8.20 17.65
CA TYR A 134 34.38 -9.56 17.88
C TYR A 134 33.50 -10.65 17.27
N ALA A 135 34.13 -11.72 16.78
CA ALA A 135 33.48 -12.89 16.22
C ALA A 135 33.12 -13.93 17.29
N PHE A 136 32.01 -13.71 17.98
CA PHE A 136 31.53 -14.61 19.03
C PHE A 136 31.13 -15.99 18.47
N LYS A 137 31.68 -17.05 19.07
CA LYS A 137 31.33 -18.45 18.79
C LYS A 137 29.99 -18.80 19.43
N SER A 138 29.27 -19.74 18.83
CA SER A 138 27.98 -20.20 19.36
C SER A 138 28.04 -20.67 20.82
N SER A 139 29.18 -21.22 21.25
CA SER A 139 29.42 -21.68 22.62
C SER A 139 29.61 -20.55 23.64
N GLN A 140 29.81 -19.31 23.20
CA GLN A 140 30.01 -18.15 24.07
C GLN A 140 28.70 -17.43 24.39
N TYR A 141 27.61 -17.75 23.67
CA TYR A 141 26.33 -17.13 23.93
C TYR A 141 25.65 -17.73 25.17
N THR A 142 25.07 -16.85 25.96
CA THR A 142 24.30 -17.16 27.16
C THR A 142 22.85 -16.68 27.01
N ASN A 143 21.96 -17.13 27.89
CA ASN A 143 20.56 -16.70 27.90
C ASN A 143 20.36 -15.31 28.53
N ASN A 144 21.36 -14.82 29.29
CA ASN A 144 21.37 -13.53 29.96
C ASN A 144 22.82 -13.03 30.12
N GLY A 145 23.01 -11.75 30.43
CA GLY A 145 24.34 -11.15 30.61
C GLY A 145 24.51 -9.86 29.83
N THR A 146 25.73 -9.59 29.36
CA THR A 146 26.04 -8.38 28.56
C THR A 146 25.52 -8.56 27.14
N PHE A 147 24.80 -7.56 26.63
CA PHE A 147 24.14 -7.63 25.32
C PHE A 147 25.16 -7.66 24.18
N VAL A 148 24.96 -8.53 23.20
CA VAL A 148 25.74 -8.55 21.96
C VAL A 148 24.96 -7.84 20.86
N LEU A 149 25.39 -6.63 20.54
CA LEU A 149 24.78 -5.81 19.50
C LEU A 149 25.19 -6.37 18.13
N ARG A 150 24.20 -6.72 17.31
CA ARG A 150 24.36 -7.31 15.97
C ARG A 150 23.68 -6.43 14.92
N VAL A 151 23.96 -6.72 13.66
CA VAL A 151 23.36 -6.00 12.50
C VAL A 151 21.83 -6.03 12.53
N THR A 152 21.23 -7.12 13.04
CA THR A 152 19.77 -7.26 13.16
C THR A 152 19.13 -6.33 14.18
N ASN A 153 19.92 -5.69 15.04
CA ASN A 153 19.44 -4.76 16.06
C ASN A 153 19.40 -3.30 15.59
N ILE A 154 19.98 -2.99 14.42
CA ILE A 154 19.98 -1.63 13.86
C ILE A 154 18.79 -1.50 12.91
N ASN A 155 17.86 -0.62 13.28
CA ASN A 155 16.68 -0.32 12.51
C ASN A 155 16.99 0.57 11.30
N PRO A 156 16.10 0.63 10.30
CA PRO A 156 16.29 1.48 9.13
C PRO A 156 16.45 2.98 9.44
N ASP A 157 15.90 3.44 10.56
CA ASP A 157 15.99 4.82 11.05
C ASP A 157 17.26 5.08 11.90
N GLY A 158 18.16 4.09 12.00
CA GLY A 158 19.39 4.17 12.79
C GLY A 158 19.20 3.97 14.30
N THR A 159 17.96 3.77 14.77
CA THR A 159 17.71 3.40 16.16
C THR A 159 18.18 1.97 16.42
N ILE A 160 18.56 1.70 17.67
CA ILE A 160 19.05 0.38 18.09
C ILE A 160 18.07 -0.20 19.10
N ASP A 161 17.52 -1.38 18.78
CA ASP A 161 16.62 -2.10 19.68
C ASP A 161 17.22 -3.41 20.20
N ARG A 162 16.50 -3.99 21.15
CA ARG A 162 16.86 -5.22 21.84
C ARG A 162 15.85 -6.33 21.56
N LEU A 163 15.36 -6.47 20.31
CA LEU A 163 14.37 -7.49 19.97
C LEU A 163 15.00 -8.87 19.72
N ASP A 164 16.15 -8.93 19.03
CA ASP A 164 16.90 -10.17 18.74
C ASP A 164 18.08 -10.37 19.72
N ASN A 165 17.74 -10.59 21.00
CA ASN A 165 18.71 -10.56 22.10
C ASN A 165 19.66 -11.76 22.12
N LYS A 166 20.97 -11.48 21.99
CA LYS A 166 22.06 -12.40 22.34
C LYS A 166 22.88 -11.80 23.47
N PHE A 167 23.39 -12.66 24.34
CA PHE A 167 24.17 -12.26 25.50
C PHE A 167 25.46 -13.06 25.60
N ILE A 168 26.42 -12.50 26.32
CA ILE A 168 27.62 -13.20 26.78
C ILE A 168 27.76 -13.02 28.30
N ASP A 169 28.61 -13.84 28.91
CA ASP A 169 28.96 -13.72 30.33
C ASP A 169 29.52 -12.32 30.64
N PRO A 170 28.97 -11.58 31.63
CA PRO A 170 29.46 -10.25 32.00
C PRO A 170 30.94 -10.20 32.42
N ILE A 171 31.44 -11.25 33.09
CA ILE A 171 32.84 -11.32 33.51
C ILE A 171 33.75 -11.40 32.28
N LEU A 172 33.37 -12.19 31.27
CA LEU A 172 34.10 -12.25 30.00
C LEU A 172 33.99 -10.94 29.22
N ALA A 173 32.84 -10.27 29.29
CA ALA A 173 32.64 -8.95 28.68
C ALA A 173 33.61 -7.91 29.26
N ASP A 174 33.73 -7.85 30.59
CA ASP A 174 34.56 -6.88 31.30
C ASP A 174 36.05 -7.24 31.33
N SER A 175 36.40 -8.49 31.03
CA SER A 175 37.79 -8.97 30.94
C SER A 175 38.23 -9.14 29.49
N GLU A 176 38.00 -10.33 28.92
CA GLU A 176 38.46 -10.74 27.58
C GLU A 176 37.94 -9.84 26.45
N PHE A 177 36.68 -9.38 26.54
CA PHE A 177 36.04 -8.59 25.50
C PHE A 177 35.91 -7.10 25.83
N SER A 178 36.63 -6.62 26.86
CA SER A 178 36.55 -5.22 27.33
C SER A 178 36.81 -4.19 26.23
N LYS A 179 37.67 -4.52 25.27
CA LYS A 179 37.97 -3.69 24.10
C LYS A 179 36.77 -3.47 23.15
N PHE A 180 35.81 -4.39 23.16
CA PHE A 180 34.62 -4.34 22.30
C PHE A 180 33.38 -3.80 23.03
N LEU A 181 33.52 -3.41 24.30
CA LEU A 181 32.47 -2.71 25.02
C LEU A 181 32.15 -1.38 24.35
N LEU A 182 30.87 -1.11 24.28
CA LEU A 182 30.30 0.11 23.71
C LEU A 182 30.06 1.15 24.80
N CYS A 183 30.22 2.41 24.42
CA CYS A 183 29.89 3.57 25.23
C CYS A 183 28.70 4.31 24.62
N GLU A 184 28.10 5.19 25.42
CA GLU A 184 27.06 6.09 24.93
C GLU A 184 27.65 6.99 23.84
N ASN A 185 26.91 7.18 22.76
CA ASN A 185 27.29 7.87 21.53
C ASN A 185 28.36 7.18 20.66
N ASP A 186 28.70 5.92 20.91
CA ASP A 186 29.48 5.14 19.94
C ASP A 186 28.69 5.04 18.62
N VAL A 187 29.33 5.40 17.50
CA VAL A 187 28.74 5.35 16.16
C VAL A 187 29.11 4.04 15.48
N LEU A 188 28.10 3.29 15.06
CA LEU A 188 28.25 1.97 14.46
C LEU A 188 27.86 2.02 12.98
N MET A 189 28.62 1.34 12.13
CA MET A 189 28.32 1.22 10.70
C MET A 189 28.36 -0.23 10.25
N VAL A 190 27.30 -0.68 9.58
CA VAL A 190 27.16 -2.04 9.06
C VAL A 190 27.98 -2.19 7.78
N MET A 191 28.88 -3.19 7.78
CA MET A 191 29.88 -3.39 6.72
C MET A 191 29.60 -4.60 5.81
N VAL A 192 28.50 -5.34 6.03
CA VAL A 192 28.18 -6.57 5.28
C VAL A 192 26.71 -6.74 4.92
N GLY A 193 26.48 -7.45 3.81
CA GLY A 193 25.17 -7.98 3.43
C GLY A 193 24.15 -6.93 2.98
N GLY A 194 22.87 -7.28 2.98
CA GLY A 194 21.77 -6.40 2.52
C GLY A 194 21.45 -5.22 3.45
N SER A 195 22.25 -4.98 4.48
CA SER A 195 22.15 -3.82 5.38
C SER A 195 23.44 -2.98 5.40
N LEU A 196 24.32 -3.20 4.42
CA LEU A 196 25.53 -2.39 4.22
C LEU A 196 25.18 -0.90 4.20
N GLY A 197 25.94 -0.07 4.92
CA GLY A 197 25.73 1.38 4.97
C GLY A 197 24.82 1.86 6.09
N LYS A 198 24.09 0.98 6.78
CA LYS A 198 23.29 1.41 7.94
C LYS A 198 24.18 1.92 9.07
N VAL A 199 23.83 3.08 9.60
CA VAL A 199 24.49 3.71 10.75
C VAL A 199 23.57 3.61 11.96
N GLY A 200 24.12 3.34 13.13
CA GLY A 200 23.38 3.36 14.40
C GLY A 200 24.19 4.04 15.51
N ILE A 201 23.51 4.80 16.35
CA ILE A 201 24.12 5.48 17.50
C ILE A 201 23.73 4.75 18.78
N VAL A 202 24.73 4.41 19.59
CA VAL A 202 24.50 3.72 20.87
C VAL A 202 23.92 4.69 21.90
N SER A 203 22.67 4.47 22.27
CA SER A 203 22.00 5.19 23.34
C SER A 203 22.12 4.46 24.70
N LYS A 204 21.93 5.19 25.79
CA LYS A 204 22.08 4.67 27.16
C LYS A 204 21.24 3.43 27.49
N ASN A 205 20.05 3.31 26.90
CA ASN A 205 19.14 2.17 27.07
C ASN A 205 19.64 0.86 26.42
N VAL A 206 20.61 0.93 25.50
CA VAL A 206 21.22 -0.24 24.85
C VAL A 206 22.32 -0.85 25.72
N LEU A 207 22.93 -0.04 26.60
CA LEU A 207 24.08 -0.42 27.40
C LEU A 207 23.70 -1.24 28.65
N PRO A 208 24.61 -2.11 29.17
CA PRO A 208 25.93 -2.44 28.62
C PRO A 208 25.84 -3.36 27.40
N ALA A 209 26.69 -3.10 26.40
CA ALA A 209 26.71 -3.85 25.14
C ALA A 209 28.14 -4.08 24.62
N VAL A 210 28.34 -5.20 23.91
CA VAL A 210 29.57 -5.52 23.16
C VAL A 210 29.28 -5.60 21.66
N LEU A 211 30.27 -5.18 20.85
CA LEU A 211 30.12 -5.11 19.39
C LEU A 211 30.45 -6.44 18.68
N ASN A 212 29.55 -6.87 17.79
CA ASN A 212 29.76 -8.01 16.90
C ASN A 212 30.64 -7.69 15.66
N GLN A 213 31.29 -8.70 15.06
CA GLN A 213 32.27 -8.52 13.98
C GLN A 213 31.76 -7.89 12.67
N ASN A 214 30.44 -7.88 12.44
CA ASN A 214 29.84 -7.45 11.18
C ASN A 214 29.59 -5.93 11.10
N MET A 215 30.16 -5.16 12.02
CA MET A 215 30.04 -3.71 12.11
C MET A 215 31.38 -3.09 12.50
N TRP A 216 31.59 -1.86 12.06
CA TRP A 216 32.64 -0.99 12.58
C TRP A 216 32.07 -0.07 13.65
N LYS A 217 32.81 0.08 14.76
CA LYS A 217 32.74 1.30 15.57
C LYS A 217 33.60 2.36 14.91
N LEU A 218 32.98 3.47 14.53
CA LEU A 218 33.61 4.67 14.01
C LEU A 218 33.80 5.66 15.17
N SER A 219 35.01 6.20 15.27
CA SER A 219 35.37 7.18 16.31
C SER A 219 35.96 8.41 15.63
N GLN A 220 35.26 9.54 15.75
CA GLN A 220 35.65 10.84 15.23
C GLN A 220 36.62 11.58 16.16
N PHE A 221 37.40 12.49 15.59
CA PHE A 221 38.41 13.31 16.28
C PHE A 221 38.04 14.80 16.28
N GLY A 222 38.82 15.64 16.97
CA GLY A 222 38.69 17.10 16.88
C GLY A 222 37.43 17.70 17.50
N GLY A 223 36.68 16.92 18.29
CA GLY A 223 35.44 17.37 18.91
C GLY A 223 34.24 17.44 17.95
N ILE A 224 34.33 16.83 16.77
CA ILE A 224 33.23 16.78 15.79
C ILE A 224 31.96 16.23 16.47
N PRO A 225 30.82 16.96 16.43
CA PRO A 225 29.57 16.51 17.02
C PRO A 225 29.11 15.19 16.40
N VAL A 226 28.67 14.25 17.24
CA VAL A 226 28.17 12.94 16.80
C VAL A 226 27.05 13.07 15.75
N PRO A 227 26.06 13.97 15.91
CA PRO A 227 25.01 14.13 14.89
C PRO A 227 25.54 14.66 13.56
N PHE A 228 26.53 15.58 13.57
CA PHE A 228 27.16 16.04 12.33
C PHE A 228 27.95 14.92 11.66
N PHE A 229 28.66 14.12 12.46
CA PHE A 229 29.38 12.96 11.95
C PHE A 229 28.42 11.95 11.30
N GLN A 230 27.22 11.75 11.86
CA GLN A 230 26.19 10.94 11.22
C GLN A 230 25.80 11.50 9.84
N CYS A 231 25.60 12.81 9.71
CA CYS A 231 25.30 13.45 8.41
C CYS A 231 26.40 13.17 7.37
N ILE A 232 27.68 13.24 7.78
CA ILE A 232 28.82 12.89 6.91
C ILE A 232 28.74 11.42 6.46
N LEU A 233 28.46 10.50 7.39
CA LEU A 233 28.39 9.08 7.06
C LEU A 233 27.23 8.78 6.09
N GLU A 234 26.08 9.41 6.29
CA GLU A 234 24.93 9.30 5.38
C GLU A 234 25.28 9.82 3.98
N PHE A 235 25.95 10.97 3.88
CA PHE A 235 26.46 11.48 2.60
C PHE A 235 27.40 10.49 1.91
N VAL A 236 28.37 9.92 2.63
CA VAL A 236 29.29 8.92 2.07
C VAL A 236 28.55 7.66 1.62
N ASN A 237 27.64 7.16 2.45
CA ASN A 237 26.91 5.92 2.19
C ASN A 237 25.96 6.07 0.99
N ASN A 238 25.31 7.22 0.84
CA ASN A 238 24.34 7.45 -0.23
C ASN A 238 25.00 7.82 -1.56
N ASN A 239 26.12 8.54 -1.54
CA ASN A 239 26.72 9.10 -2.75
C ASN A 239 28.00 8.39 -3.23
N GLN A 240 28.74 7.71 -2.34
CA GLN A 240 30.09 7.19 -2.65
C GLN A 240 30.26 5.69 -2.41
N ILE A 241 29.19 5.01 -1.98
CA ILE A 241 29.16 3.55 -1.83
C ILE A 241 28.10 2.97 -2.76
N THR A 242 28.52 2.03 -3.60
CA THR A 242 27.58 1.24 -4.40
C THR A 242 27.09 0.05 -3.59
N ILE A 243 25.85 0.12 -3.10
CA ILE A 243 25.18 -1.02 -2.47
C ILE A 243 24.71 -1.97 -3.58
N THR A 244 25.55 -2.92 -3.99
CA THR A 244 25.07 -4.02 -4.86
C THR A 244 24.13 -4.92 -4.07
N ALA A 245 22.92 -5.18 -4.58
CA ALA A 245 21.86 -6.00 -3.96
C ALA A 245 22.19 -7.50 -3.77
N SER A 246 23.48 -7.88 -3.76
CA SER A 246 23.94 -9.23 -3.53
C SER A 246 24.21 -9.48 -2.04
N THR A 247 23.87 -10.67 -1.55
CA THR A 247 24.05 -11.13 -0.16
C THR A 247 25.50 -11.20 0.33
N HIS A 248 26.48 -10.82 -0.50
CA HIS A 248 27.92 -10.97 -0.24
C HIS A 248 28.70 -9.65 -0.30
N GLY A 249 28.03 -8.50 -0.37
CA GLY A 249 28.71 -7.20 -0.30
C GLY A 249 29.48 -7.05 1.02
N HIS A 250 30.78 -6.77 0.93
CA HIS A 250 31.65 -6.50 2.07
C HIS A 250 32.50 -5.26 1.76
N LEU A 251 32.42 -4.24 2.60
CA LEU A 251 33.19 -3.01 2.41
C LEU A 251 34.56 -3.11 3.07
N ALA A 252 35.62 -2.75 2.34
CA ALA A 252 36.96 -2.70 2.88
C ALA A 252 37.15 -1.44 3.73
N GLN A 253 37.66 -1.60 4.96
CA GLN A 253 37.83 -0.47 5.90
C GLN A 253 38.71 0.65 5.33
N GLY A 254 39.80 0.29 4.64
CA GLY A 254 40.69 1.28 4.03
C GLY A 254 40.03 2.05 2.88
N ASP A 255 39.19 1.39 2.08
CA ASP A 255 38.43 2.06 1.01
C ASP A 255 37.41 3.04 1.60
N TYR A 256 36.68 2.62 2.65
CA TYR A 256 35.71 3.49 3.31
C TYR A 256 36.35 4.72 3.95
N LEU A 257 37.48 4.56 4.64
CA LEU A 257 38.20 5.68 5.23
C LEU A 257 38.88 6.57 4.17
N SER A 258 39.00 6.13 2.92
CA SER A 258 39.51 6.96 1.81
C SER A 258 38.41 7.76 1.09
N LYS A 259 37.15 7.63 1.49
CA LYS A 259 36.05 8.41 0.91
C LYS A 259 36.21 9.89 1.24
N LEU A 260 35.81 10.73 0.30
CA LEU A 260 35.99 12.17 0.38
C LEU A 260 34.83 12.78 1.19
N VAL A 261 35.12 13.66 2.14
CA VAL A 261 34.10 14.27 3.00
C VAL A 261 34.31 15.78 3.10
N PRO A 262 33.23 16.57 3.04
CA PRO A 262 33.30 18.01 3.24
C PRO A 262 33.39 18.29 4.74
N THR A 263 34.41 19.06 5.14
CA THR A 263 34.65 19.42 6.54
C THR A 263 34.46 20.92 6.72
N PRO A 264 33.39 21.37 7.40
CA PRO A 264 33.20 22.75 7.82
C PRO A 264 33.98 23.14 9.09
N PRO A 265 34.07 24.45 9.38
CA PRO A 265 34.39 24.97 10.71
C PRO A 265 33.61 24.29 11.84
N LEU A 266 34.24 24.11 13.00
CA LEU A 266 33.62 23.40 14.14
C LEU A 266 32.35 24.10 14.64
N GLU A 267 32.35 25.44 14.72
CA GLU A 267 31.18 26.21 15.13
C GLU A 267 30.03 26.09 14.12
N GLU A 268 30.35 26.06 12.83
CA GLU A 268 29.36 25.82 11.78
C GLU A 268 28.76 24.41 11.87
N GLN A 269 29.53 23.37 12.26
CA GLN A 269 29.00 22.02 12.52
C GLN A 269 27.88 22.05 13.56
N HIS A 270 28.06 22.80 14.66
CA HIS A 270 27.03 22.95 15.68
C HIS A 270 25.78 23.65 15.16
N ARG A 271 25.94 24.70 14.34
CA ARG A 271 24.82 25.41 13.70
C ARG A 271 24.07 24.51 12.72
N ILE A 272 24.80 23.73 11.91
CA ILE A 272 24.23 22.74 10.99
C ILE A 272 23.40 21.71 11.77
N VAL A 273 23.95 21.11 12.82
CA VAL A 273 23.24 20.11 13.64
C VAL A 273 21.95 20.69 14.22
N ALA A 274 22.02 21.87 14.83
CA ALA A 274 20.84 22.52 15.39
C ALA A 274 19.74 22.73 14.33
N LYS A 275 20.13 23.10 13.09
CA LYS A 275 19.19 23.31 11.99
C LYS A 275 18.63 22.00 11.42
N VAL A 276 19.46 20.97 11.28
CA VAL A 276 19.01 19.63 10.87
C VAL A 276 18.01 19.07 11.87
N ASP A 277 18.30 19.16 13.17
CA ASP A 277 17.39 18.67 14.23
C ASP A 277 16.05 19.41 14.20
N GLU A 278 16.06 20.73 14.01
CA GLU A 278 14.85 21.55 13.83
C GLU A 278 14.01 21.06 12.64
N LEU A 279 14.63 20.94 11.46
CA LEU A 279 13.93 20.57 10.23
C LEU A 279 13.46 19.11 10.24
N MET A 280 14.24 18.18 10.81
CA MET A 280 13.83 16.78 10.96
C MET A 280 12.63 16.64 11.90
N SER A 281 12.59 17.43 12.99
CA SER A 281 11.42 17.47 13.88
C SER A 281 10.17 18.00 13.17
N LEU A 282 10.33 18.98 12.28
CA LEU A 282 9.22 19.46 11.43
C LEU A 282 8.78 18.38 10.43
N CYS A 283 9.71 17.64 9.82
CA CYS A 283 9.40 16.49 8.97
C CYS A 283 8.60 15.41 9.73
N ASP A 284 8.97 15.10 10.98
CA ASP A 284 8.23 14.16 11.83
C ASP A 284 6.79 14.64 12.08
N ALA A 285 6.62 15.94 12.36
CA ALA A 285 5.31 16.53 12.56
C ALA A 285 4.45 16.50 11.28
N LEU A 286 5.03 16.81 10.13
CA LEU A 286 4.38 16.73 8.82
C LEU A 286 3.95 15.31 8.47
N GLU A 287 4.80 14.33 8.75
CA GLU A 287 4.51 12.91 8.55
C GLU A 287 3.31 12.48 9.41
N ALA A 288 3.35 12.76 10.71
CA ALA A 288 2.24 12.45 11.61
C ALA A 288 0.93 13.13 11.20
N GLN A 289 0.99 14.41 10.79
CA GLN A 289 -0.18 15.16 10.33
C GLN A 289 -0.76 14.59 9.03
N THR A 290 0.10 14.23 8.08
CA THR A 290 -0.30 13.65 6.79
C THR A 290 -0.98 12.30 6.98
N GLU A 291 -0.41 11.43 7.83
CA GLU A 291 -1.02 10.13 8.13
C GLU A 291 -2.38 10.27 8.83
N ALA A 292 -2.50 11.20 9.79
CA ALA A 292 -3.76 11.48 10.46
C ALA A 292 -4.81 12.02 9.47
N SER A 293 -4.41 12.91 8.55
CA SER A 293 -5.28 13.45 7.52
C SER A 293 -5.82 12.37 6.58
N ILE A 294 -4.96 11.47 6.09
CA ILE A 294 -5.34 10.35 5.23
C ILE A 294 -6.35 9.43 5.95
N SER A 295 -6.07 9.09 7.21
CA SER A 295 -6.95 8.23 8.02
C SER A 295 -8.32 8.87 8.28
N ALA A 296 -8.33 10.16 8.61
CA ALA A 296 -9.57 10.91 8.80
C ALA A 296 -10.38 11.03 7.51
N HIS A 297 -9.72 11.30 6.38
CA HIS A 297 -10.35 11.35 5.06
C HIS A 297 -10.99 10.01 4.69
N GLN A 298 -10.27 8.90 4.87
CA GLN A 298 -10.82 7.56 4.60
C GLN A 298 -12.08 7.29 5.46
N THR A 299 -12.01 7.60 6.76
CA THR A 299 -13.14 7.43 7.68
C THR A 299 -14.34 8.27 7.26
N LEU A 300 -14.11 9.51 6.83
CA LEU A 300 -15.16 10.42 6.34
C LEU A 300 -15.85 9.86 5.09
N VAL A 301 -15.07 9.43 4.09
CA VAL A 301 -15.60 8.82 2.86
C VAL A 301 -16.45 7.60 3.17
N GLU A 302 -15.92 6.67 3.96
CA GLU A 302 -16.65 5.45 4.36
C GLU A 302 -17.95 5.81 5.10
N THR A 303 -17.90 6.77 6.02
CA THR A 303 -19.08 7.18 6.80
C THR A 303 -20.17 7.80 5.91
N LEU A 304 -19.80 8.71 5.01
CA LEU A 304 -20.75 9.38 4.12
C LEU A 304 -21.36 8.43 3.09
N LEU A 305 -20.55 7.52 2.53
CA LEU A 305 -21.06 6.50 1.61
C LEU A 305 -21.95 5.49 2.33
N ASN A 306 -21.57 5.04 3.54
CA ASN A 306 -22.40 4.14 4.34
C ASN A 306 -23.74 4.78 4.73
N ALA A 307 -23.81 6.10 4.89
CA ALA A 307 -25.07 6.80 5.14
C ALA A 307 -26.07 6.63 3.98
N LEU A 308 -25.60 6.48 2.73
CA LEU A 308 -26.46 6.19 1.57
C LEU A 308 -27.07 4.78 1.61
N LEU A 309 -26.37 3.86 2.30
CA LEU A 309 -26.73 2.44 2.39
C LEU A 309 -27.67 2.14 3.56
N GLN A 310 -27.81 3.06 4.52
CA GLN A 310 -28.69 2.87 5.67
C GLN A 310 -30.16 2.68 5.22
N PRO A 311 -30.92 1.83 5.94
CA PRO A 311 -32.36 1.75 5.75
C PRO A 311 -32.99 3.09 6.13
N ASN A 312 -34.00 3.53 5.37
CA ASN A 312 -34.78 4.69 5.75
C ASN A 312 -35.51 4.35 7.04
N ILE A 313 -35.18 5.02 8.16
CA ILE A 313 -35.88 4.80 9.42
C ILE A 313 -37.30 5.34 9.24
N THR A 314 -38.23 4.45 8.93
CA THR A 314 -39.66 4.75 9.02
C THR A 314 -39.98 4.91 10.50
N GLN A 315 -40.18 6.14 10.98
CA GLN A 315 -40.80 6.34 12.28
C GLN A 315 -42.17 5.66 12.26
N GLN A 316 -42.30 4.50 12.89
CA GLN A 316 -43.59 3.96 13.31
C GLN A 316 -44.20 4.98 14.27
N LYS A 317 -45.12 5.81 13.76
CA LYS A 317 -46.13 6.45 14.61
C LYS A 317 -47.02 5.33 15.13
N ASP A 318 -46.71 4.85 16.33
CA ASP A 318 -47.63 4.04 17.11
C ASP A 318 -48.97 4.76 17.20
N SER A 319 -49.96 4.19 16.54
CA SER A 319 -51.33 4.65 16.52
C SER A 319 -52.03 4.09 17.75
N GLN A 320 -52.06 4.85 18.84
CA GLN A 320 -53.08 4.71 19.88
C GLN A 320 -53.24 6.04 20.67
N SER A 321 -54.13 6.93 20.17
CA SER A 321 -55.24 7.53 20.94
C SER A 321 -55.72 8.88 20.35
N ALA A 322 -56.95 8.84 19.81
CA ALA A 322 -58.02 9.87 19.75
C ALA A 322 -57.85 11.21 18.97
N CYS A 323 -58.69 11.34 17.93
CA CYS A 323 -59.06 12.45 17.02
C CYS A 323 -59.65 13.74 17.68
N PRO A 324 -60.11 14.77 16.91
CA PRO A 324 -59.57 15.41 15.68
C PRO A 324 -59.66 16.96 15.69
N GLU A 325 -59.03 17.65 14.72
CA GLU A 325 -59.60 18.84 14.03
C GLU A 325 -58.88 18.99 12.65
N PRO A 326 -59.58 19.31 11.55
CA PRO A 326 -59.00 19.33 10.21
C PRO A 326 -58.63 20.76 9.76
N SER A 327 -57.48 20.93 9.10
CA SER A 327 -57.32 22.02 8.14
C SER A 327 -56.67 21.51 6.86
N PHE A 328 -57.41 21.69 5.77
CA PHE A 328 -57.03 21.46 4.39
C PHE A 328 -56.05 22.53 3.92
N ALA A 329 -54.89 22.14 3.39
CA ALA A 329 -54.34 22.73 2.16
C ALA A 329 -53.25 21.80 1.59
N ASP A 330 -53.35 21.60 0.28
CA ASP A 330 -52.50 20.82 -0.63
C ASP A 330 -51.00 20.78 -0.32
N SER A 331 -50.45 19.56 -0.30
CA SER A 331 -49.16 19.17 -0.91
C SER A 331 -49.03 17.65 -0.81
N LEU A 332 -49.55 16.95 -1.81
CA LEU A 332 -49.34 15.51 -2.00
C LEU A 332 -47.94 15.28 -2.58
N GLU A 333 -46.92 15.30 -1.74
CA GLU A 333 -45.69 14.53 -1.98
C GLU A 333 -45.40 13.71 -0.71
N PRO A 334 -45.17 12.38 -0.81
CA PRO A 334 -44.84 11.60 0.36
C PRO A 334 -43.46 12.03 0.87
N ALA A 335 -43.35 12.36 2.16
CA ALA A 335 -42.11 12.66 2.89
C ALA A 335 -41.19 11.41 3.03
N PHE A 336 -40.90 10.75 1.91
CA PHE A 336 -40.29 9.42 1.82
C PHE A 336 -38.80 9.43 1.45
N ASN A 337 -38.14 10.59 1.45
CA ASN A 337 -36.83 10.70 0.80
C ASN A 337 -35.79 11.59 1.51
N ASP A 338 -36.11 12.24 2.63
CA ASP A 338 -35.25 13.30 3.20
C ASP A 338 -33.86 12.79 3.61
N SER A 339 -33.76 11.67 4.34
CA SER A 339 -32.45 11.19 4.84
C SER A 339 -31.48 10.73 3.72
N PHE A 340 -32.00 10.05 2.68
CA PHE A 340 -31.19 9.62 1.54
C PHE A 340 -30.82 10.82 0.65
N ILE A 341 -31.78 11.69 0.33
CA ILE A 341 -31.51 12.90 -0.46
C ILE A 341 -30.49 13.79 0.26
N ASP A 342 -30.64 14.01 1.57
CA ASP A 342 -29.70 14.79 2.36
C ASP A 342 -28.30 14.19 2.35
N SER A 343 -28.20 12.87 2.46
CA SER A 343 -26.91 12.16 2.41
C SER A 343 -26.29 12.22 1.02
N TRP A 344 -27.11 12.08 -0.03
CA TRP A 344 -26.69 12.21 -1.43
C TRP A 344 -26.23 13.63 -1.77
N GLN A 345 -26.97 14.63 -1.29
CA GLN A 345 -26.63 16.05 -1.45
C GLN A 345 -25.29 16.34 -0.77
N ARG A 346 -25.08 15.87 0.47
CA ARG A 346 -23.79 16.01 1.17
C ARG A 346 -22.62 15.41 0.40
N VAL A 347 -22.78 14.21 -0.17
CA VAL A 347 -21.74 13.57 -0.98
C VAL A 347 -21.48 14.37 -2.26
N THR A 348 -22.53 14.90 -2.89
CA THR A 348 -22.42 15.67 -4.14
C THR A 348 -21.74 17.01 -3.91
N GLU A 349 -22.13 17.76 -2.87
CA GLU A 349 -21.54 19.06 -2.51
C GLU A 349 -20.04 18.97 -2.18
N HIS A 350 -19.58 17.81 -1.71
CA HIS A 350 -18.19 17.57 -1.31
C HIS A 350 -17.45 16.60 -2.22
N PHE A 351 -17.98 16.28 -3.41
CA PHE A 351 -17.45 15.24 -4.30
C PHE A 351 -15.94 15.41 -4.57
N ASP A 352 -15.53 16.62 -4.94
CA ASP A 352 -14.14 16.95 -5.28
C ASP A 352 -13.17 16.80 -4.09
N THR A 353 -13.68 16.84 -2.87
CA THR A 353 -12.87 16.68 -1.64
C THR A 353 -12.87 15.26 -1.10
N LEU A 354 -13.85 14.44 -1.47
CA LEU A 354 -14.02 13.05 -1.01
C LEU A 354 -13.31 12.05 -1.93
N PHE A 355 -13.28 12.32 -3.23
CA PHE A 355 -12.85 11.36 -4.24
C PHE A 355 -11.48 11.72 -4.83
N THR A 356 -10.51 11.92 -3.93
CA THR A 356 -9.14 12.35 -4.25
C THR A 356 -8.11 11.21 -4.21
N THR A 357 -8.51 10.00 -3.81
CA THR A 357 -7.61 8.85 -3.69
C THR A 357 -8.17 7.63 -4.42
N GLU A 358 -7.29 6.75 -4.91
CA GLU A 358 -7.74 5.50 -5.55
C GLU A 358 -8.65 4.65 -4.63
N ALA A 359 -8.35 4.62 -3.33
CA ALA A 359 -9.13 3.89 -2.35
C ALA A 359 -10.55 4.45 -2.21
N SER A 360 -10.71 5.79 -2.18
CA SER A 360 -12.05 6.39 -2.12
C SER A 360 -12.86 6.16 -3.40
N ILE A 361 -12.21 6.08 -4.56
CA ILE A 361 -12.88 5.67 -5.81
C ILE A 361 -13.34 4.22 -5.76
N ASP A 362 -12.51 3.31 -5.24
CA ASP A 362 -12.89 1.89 -5.13
C ASP A 362 -14.07 1.70 -4.15
N THR A 363 -14.12 2.46 -3.05
CA THR A 363 -15.27 2.48 -2.13
C THR A 363 -16.52 3.07 -2.80
N LEU A 364 -16.38 4.09 -3.64
CA LEU A 364 -17.49 4.64 -4.42
C LEU A 364 -18.06 3.60 -5.39
N LYS A 365 -17.21 2.86 -6.11
CA LYS A 365 -17.63 1.78 -7.01
C LYS A 365 -18.44 0.71 -6.28
N GLN A 366 -17.98 0.26 -5.12
CA GLN A 366 -18.72 -0.69 -4.29
C GLN A 366 -20.07 -0.12 -3.82
N THR A 367 -20.10 1.15 -3.43
CA THR A 367 -21.34 1.84 -3.05
C THR A 367 -22.32 1.92 -4.22
N ILE A 368 -21.86 2.19 -5.45
CA ILE A 368 -22.69 2.19 -6.66
C ILE A 368 -23.30 0.82 -6.91
N LEU A 369 -22.51 -0.27 -6.79
CA LEU A 369 -23.01 -1.64 -6.93
C LEU A 369 -24.06 -1.96 -5.86
N GLN A 370 -23.82 -1.53 -4.62
CA GLN A 370 -24.77 -1.74 -3.54
C GLN A 370 -26.07 -0.97 -3.78
N LEU A 371 -26.02 0.30 -4.18
CA LEU A 371 -27.21 1.09 -4.53
C LEU A 371 -27.96 0.50 -5.72
N ALA A 372 -27.25 -0.11 -6.68
CA ALA A 372 -27.84 -0.82 -7.81
C ALA A 372 -28.70 -2.00 -7.36
N VAL A 373 -28.18 -2.87 -6.49
CA VAL A 373 -28.92 -4.04 -5.98
C VAL A 373 -29.96 -3.69 -4.92
N MET A 374 -29.90 -2.47 -4.37
CA MET A 374 -30.94 -1.91 -3.50
C MET A 374 -32.11 -1.27 -4.26
N GLY A 375 -32.00 -1.10 -5.59
CA GLY A 375 -33.01 -0.40 -6.39
C GLY A 375 -33.08 1.11 -6.12
N LYS A 376 -31.99 1.68 -5.59
CA LYS A 376 -31.85 3.12 -5.29
C LYS A 376 -31.12 3.90 -6.39
N LEU A 377 -30.55 3.23 -7.38
CA LEU A 377 -29.69 3.86 -8.39
C LEU A 377 -30.44 4.51 -9.56
N VAL A 378 -31.61 4.00 -9.92
CA VAL A 378 -32.43 4.50 -11.04
C VAL A 378 -33.88 4.73 -10.61
N PRO A 379 -34.61 5.66 -11.26
CA PRO A 379 -36.01 5.89 -10.96
C PRO A 379 -36.87 4.64 -11.21
N GLN A 380 -37.82 4.40 -10.31
CA GLN A 380 -38.85 3.38 -10.46
C GLN A 380 -39.86 3.78 -11.54
N ASN A 381 -40.32 2.82 -12.34
CA ASN A 381 -41.34 3.04 -13.36
C ASN A 381 -42.57 2.18 -13.06
N ALA A 382 -43.70 2.82 -12.77
CA ALA A 382 -44.95 2.14 -12.44
C ALA A 382 -45.52 1.28 -13.60
N ASN A 383 -45.07 1.52 -14.84
CA ASN A 383 -45.48 0.74 -16.01
C ASN A 383 -44.63 -0.52 -16.22
N ASP A 384 -43.54 -0.70 -15.48
CA ASP A 384 -42.72 -1.89 -15.58
C ASP A 384 -43.46 -3.10 -15.03
N GLU A 385 -43.21 -4.27 -15.62
CA GLU A 385 -43.76 -5.51 -15.09
C GLU A 385 -43.18 -5.83 -13.70
N PRO A 386 -44.01 -6.19 -12.70
CA PRO A 386 -43.50 -6.46 -11.36
C PRO A 386 -42.72 -7.78 -11.32
N ALA A 387 -41.76 -7.89 -10.40
CA ALA A 387 -40.91 -9.06 -10.24
C ALA A 387 -41.69 -10.38 -10.10
N ALA A 388 -42.86 -10.35 -9.44
CA ALA A 388 -43.75 -11.49 -9.31
C ALA A 388 -44.12 -12.15 -10.67
N LYS A 389 -44.27 -11.36 -11.75
CA LYS A 389 -44.59 -11.89 -13.09
C LYS A 389 -43.45 -12.69 -13.69
N LEU A 390 -42.21 -12.31 -13.40
CA LEU A 390 -41.04 -13.08 -13.82
C LEU A 390 -41.01 -14.45 -13.11
N VAL A 391 -41.36 -14.48 -11.83
CA VAL A 391 -41.40 -15.74 -11.06
C VAL A 391 -42.57 -16.63 -11.46
N GLU A 392 -43.73 -16.06 -11.84
CA GLU A 392 -44.82 -16.83 -12.47
C GLU A 392 -44.34 -17.54 -13.75
N ARG A 393 -43.57 -16.87 -14.61
CA ARG A 393 -42.97 -17.47 -15.82
C ARG A 393 -42.02 -18.61 -15.46
N ILE A 394 -41.15 -18.40 -14.47
CA ILE A 394 -40.23 -19.45 -13.99
C ILE A 394 -41.01 -20.66 -13.47
N ALA A 395 -42.07 -20.46 -12.68
CA ALA A 395 -42.90 -21.54 -12.16
C ALA A 395 -43.55 -22.35 -13.29
N ALA A 396 -44.06 -21.69 -14.34
CA ALA A 396 -44.62 -22.35 -15.51
C ALA A 396 -43.56 -23.18 -16.27
N VAL A 397 -42.36 -22.63 -16.49
CA VAL A 397 -41.27 -23.35 -17.15
C VAL A 397 -40.80 -24.55 -16.32
N LYS A 398 -40.64 -24.37 -15.00
CA LYS A 398 -40.29 -25.48 -14.09
C LYS A 398 -41.34 -26.59 -14.14
N ALA A 399 -42.63 -26.24 -14.11
CA ALA A 399 -43.71 -27.23 -14.19
C ALA A 399 -43.65 -28.02 -15.51
N GLN A 400 -43.37 -27.35 -16.64
CA GLN A 400 -43.22 -28.02 -17.93
C GLN A 400 -41.96 -28.92 -17.95
N LEU A 401 -40.82 -28.46 -17.45
CA LEU A 401 -39.59 -29.26 -17.39
C LEU A 401 -39.73 -30.50 -16.49
N ILE A 402 -40.52 -30.42 -15.41
CA ILE A 402 -40.86 -31.57 -14.56
C ILE A 402 -41.75 -32.55 -15.33
N LYS A 403 -42.77 -32.04 -16.04
CA LYS A 403 -43.66 -32.86 -16.88
C LYS A 403 -42.89 -33.60 -17.99
N ASP A 404 -41.90 -32.93 -18.57
CA ASP A 404 -41.00 -33.49 -19.59
C ASP A 404 -39.95 -34.44 -19.01
N GLY A 405 -39.85 -34.60 -17.68
CA GLY A 405 -38.85 -35.43 -17.02
C GLY A 405 -37.41 -34.90 -17.10
N LYS A 406 -37.22 -33.66 -17.56
CA LYS A 406 -35.90 -33.01 -17.69
C LYS A 406 -35.32 -32.58 -16.34
N ILE A 407 -36.19 -32.23 -15.40
CA ILE A 407 -35.79 -31.93 -14.01
C ILE A 407 -36.66 -32.70 -13.02
N LYS A 408 -36.10 -33.02 -11.86
CA LYS A 408 -36.84 -33.63 -10.75
C LYS A 408 -37.59 -32.55 -9.97
N LYS A 409 -38.71 -32.92 -9.34
CA LYS A 409 -39.39 -32.05 -8.37
C LYS A 409 -38.43 -31.74 -7.22
N GLN A 410 -38.04 -30.49 -7.10
CA GLN A 410 -37.14 -30.00 -6.06
C GLN A 410 -37.85 -29.93 -4.71
N LYS A 411 -37.08 -30.04 -3.63
CA LYS A 411 -37.59 -29.71 -2.29
C LYS A 411 -37.91 -28.21 -2.23
N PRO A 412 -38.93 -27.80 -1.47
CA PRO A 412 -39.19 -26.38 -1.24
C PRO A 412 -37.94 -25.71 -0.66
N LEU A 413 -37.60 -24.53 -1.17
CA LEU A 413 -36.56 -23.68 -0.59
C LEU A 413 -37.07 -23.10 0.74
N PRO A 414 -36.17 -22.81 1.71
CA PRO A 414 -36.58 -22.17 2.95
C PRO A 414 -37.21 -20.80 2.66
N ALA A 415 -38.28 -20.48 3.39
CA ALA A 415 -38.85 -19.14 3.37
C ALA A 415 -37.77 -18.11 3.76
N ILE A 416 -37.87 -16.90 3.21
CA ILE A 416 -36.98 -15.79 3.57
C ILE A 416 -37.57 -15.13 4.81
N THR A 417 -36.82 -15.14 5.92
CA THR A 417 -37.26 -14.46 7.15
C THR A 417 -36.94 -12.96 7.09
N ASP A 418 -37.50 -12.17 8.01
CA ASP A 418 -37.25 -10.73 8.04
C ASP A 418 -35.79 -10.42 8.43
N GLU A 419 -35.14 -11.27 9.21
CA GLU A 419 -33.71 -11.15 9.58
C GLU A 419 -32.77 -11.40 8.41
N GLU A 420 -33.22 -12.09 7.37
CA GLU A 420 -32.44 -12.37 6.16
C GLU A 420 -32.56 -11.25 5.11
N LYS A 421 -33.47 -10.28 5.31
CA LYS A 421 -33.67 -9.13 4.42
C LYS A 421 -32.70 -8.03 4.82
N PRO A 422 -31.63 -7.76 4.04
CA PRO A 422 -30.58 -6.85 4.47
C PRO A 422 -31.01 -5.38 4.43
N PHE A 423 -32.03 -5.06 3.64
CA PHE A 423 -32.60 -3.74 3.47
C PHE A 423 -34.02 -3.82 2.87
N GLU A 424 -34.74 -2.70 2.95
CA GLU A 424 -36.03 -2.52 2.31
C GLU A 424 -35.88 -2.35 0.79
N LEU A 425 -36.76 -3.03 0.04
CA LEU A 425 -36.80 -2.97 -1.41
C LEU A 425 -37.86 -1.99 -1.92
N PRO A 426 -37.70 -1.44 -3.14
CA PRO A 426 -38.76 -0.71 -3.82
C PRO A 426 -40.03 -1.56 -3.99
N GLN A 427 -41.20 -0.92 -4.08
CA GLN A 427 -42.50 -1.60 -4.12
C GLN A 427 -42.65 -2.59 -5.30
N SER A 428 -41.96 -2.36 -6.42
CA SER A 428 -41.95 -3.21 -7.62
C SER A 428 -41.04 -4.43 -7.52
N TRP A 429 -40.18 -4.48 -6.50
CA TRP A 429 -39.15 -5.49 -6.31
C TRP A 429 -39.57 -6.51 -5.25
N GLU A 430 -39.03 -7.72 -5.36
CA GLU A 430 -39.26 -8.77 -4.36
C GLU A 430 -38.00 -9.58 -4.09
N TRP A 431 -37.86 -10.00 -2.83
CA TRP A 431 -36.80 -10.91 -2.41
C TRP A 431 -37.13 -12.35 -2.82
N TYR A 432 -36.19 -13.01 -3.51
CA TYR A 432 -36.29 -14.43 -3.82
C TYR A 432 -35.03 -15.17 -3.42
N ARG A 433 -35.17 -16.46 -3.09
CA ARG A 433 -34.02 -17.36 -3.02
C ARG A 433 -33.44 -17.51 -4.42
N LEU A 434 -32.12 -17.44 -4.58
CA LEU A 434 -31.48 -17.54 -5.89
C LEU A 434 -31.80 -18.88 -6.59
N GLY A 435 -32.00 -19.97 -5.82
CA GLY A 435 -32.46 -21.26 -6.33
C GLY A 435 -33.88 -21.24 -6.96
N THR A 436 -34.67 -20.20 -6.70
CA THR A 436 -35.92 -19.96 -7.41
C THR A 436 -35.63 -19.64 -8.87
N LEU A 437 -34.61 -18.81 -9.12
CA LEU A 437 -34.28 -18.24 -10.44
C LEU A 437 -33.30 -19.10 -11.23
N TYR A 438 -32.41 -19.81 -10.53
CA TYR A 438 -31.33 -20.59 -11.11
C TYR A 438 -31.28 -22.02 -10.56
N SER A 439 -30.77 -22.93 -11.37
CA SER A 439 -30.16 -24.17 -10.89
C SER A 439 -28.66 -24.12 -11.10
N PHE A 440 -27.93 -24.92 -10.32
CA PHE A 440 -26.47 -24.95 -10.39
C PHE A 440 -26.00 -26.32 -10.87
N LEU A 441 -25.21 -26.33 -11.94
CA LEU A 441 -24.51 -27.51 -12.39
C LEU A 441 -23.10 -27.49 -11.80
N ASN A 442 -22.80 -28.41 -10.89
CA ASN A 442 -21.43 -28.67 -10.44
C ASN A 442 -20.66 -29.41 -11.54
N GLY A 443 -19.42 -29.00 -11.79
CA GLY A 443 -18.57 -29.69 -12.75
C GLY A 443 -18.15 -31.10 -12.33
N PHE A 444 -17.71 -31.89 -13.30
CA PHE A 444 -17.35 -33.29 -13.11
C PHE A 444 -15.92 -33.45 -12.59
N ALA A 445 -15.69 -34.46 -11.75
CA ALA A 445 -14.36 -34.81 -11.24
C ALA A 445 -13.62 -35.71 -12.24
N PHE A 446 -13.15 -35.12 -13.35
CA PHE A 446 -12.32 -35.83 -14.34
C PHE A 446 -11.02 -36.31 -13.71
N LYS A 447 -10.59 -37.54 -14.05
CA LYS A 447 -9.34 -38.11 -13.54
C LYS A 447 -8.15 -37.41 -14.19
N SER A 448 -7.13 -37.09 -13.40
CA SER A 448 -5.90 -36.47 -13.91
C SER A 448 -5.16 -37.32 -14.94
N GLU A 449 -5.34 -38.65 -14.89
CA GLU A 449 -4.82 -39.62 -15.86
C GLU A 449 -5.36 -39.41 -17.28
N TRP A 450 -6.51 -38.74 -17.42
CA TRP A 450 -7.11 -38.44 -18.73
C TRP A 450 -6.57 -37.14 -19.34
N PHE A 451 -5.77 -36.38 -18.59
CA PHE A 451 -5.33 -35.06 -19.01
C PHE A 451 -4.19 -35.20 -20.02
N GLN A 452 -4.30 -34.44 -21.10
CA GLN A 452 -3.33 -34.41 -22.18
C GLN A 452 -3.18 -32.98 -22.71
N PRO A 453 -2.13 -32.68 -23.50
CA PRO A 453 -1.88 -31.34 -24.01
C PRO A 453 -3.00 -30.80 -24.92
N ASP A 454 -3.57 -31.67 -25.77
CA ASP A 454 -4.53 -31.29 -26.80
C ASP A 454 -5.93 -31.92 -26.58
N GLY A 455 -6.99 -31.32 -27.13
CA GLY A 455 -8.35 -31.87 -27.07
C GLY A 455 -9.39 -30.87 -26.58
N ILE A 456 -10.39 -31.34 -25.83
CA ILE A 456 -11.42 -30.48 -25.24
C ILE A 456 -10.93 -29.94 -23.90
N LYS A 457 -10.89 -28.61 -23.77
CA LYS A 457 -10.42 -27.92 -22.57
C LYS A 457 -11.31 -28.22 -21.37
N LEU A 458 -10.70 -28.36 -20.19
CA LEU A 458 -11.39 -28.43 -18.91
C LEU A 458 -11.33 -27.04 -18.26
N LEU A 459 -12.49 -26.43 -17.99
CA LEU A 459 -12.55 -25.20 -17.22
C LEU A 459 -12.36 -25.52 -15.74
N ARG A 460 -11.15 -25.29 -15.24
CA ARG A 460 -10.80 -25.51 -13.83
C ARG A 460 -10.91 -24.21 -13.04
N ASN A 461 -10.91 -24.33 -11.71
CA ASN A 461 -10.87 -23.19 -10.79
C ASN A 461 -9.76 -22.18 -11.15
N ILE A 462 -8.54 -22.64 -11.46
CA ILE A 462 -7.42 -21.75 -11.82
C ILE A 462 -7.62 -21.00 -13.15
N ASN A 463 -8.55 -21.46 -13.99
CA ASN A 463 -8.86 -20.86 -15.28
C ASN A 463 -9.93 -19.76 -15.18
N ILE A 464 -10.44 -19.49 -13.97
CA ILE A 464 -11.42 -18.44 -13.73
C ILE A 464 -10.69 -17.32 -13.00
N ALA A 465 -10.76 -16.11 -13.53
CA ALA A 465 -10.29 -14.91 -12.87
C ALA A 465 -11.49 -13.99 -12.57
N HIS A 466 -11.25 -12.70 -12.37
CA HIS A 466 -12.32 -11.75 -12.10
C HIS A 466 -12.97 -11.30 -13.41
N SER A 467 -14.22 -11.71 -13.64
CA SER A 467 -15.01 -11.43 -14.85
C SER A 467 -14.46 -12.02 -16.17
N GLU A 468 -13.39 -12.81 -16.12
CA GLU A 468 -12.73 -13.36 -17.31
C GLU A 468 -12.23 -14.79 -17.09
N THR A 469 -12.03 -15.51 -18.19
CA THR A 469 -11.35 -16.81 -18.22
C THR A 469 -9.85 -16.63 -18.53
N LYS A 470 -9.00 -17.49 -17.96
CA LYS A 470 -7.55 -17.53 -18.20
C LYS A 470 -7.11 -18.92 -18.62
N TRP A 471 -6.58 -19.02 -19.84
CA TRP A 471 -6.14 -20.28 -20.42
C TRP A 471 -4.61 -20.42 -20.51
N GLY A 472 -3.85 -19.76 -19.61
CA GLY A 472 -2.39 -19.92 -19.56
C GLY A 472 -1.95 -21.33 -19.14
N ASP A 473 -2.64 -21.91 -18.15
CA ASP A 473 -2.46 -23.31 -17.72
C ASP A 473 -3.69 -24.13 -18.10
N GLN A 474 -3.58 -24.91 -19.17
CA GLN A 474 -4.69 -25.70 -19.73
C GLN A 474 -4.55 -27.17 -19.38
N ALA A 475 -5.70 -27.82 -19.16
CA ALA A 475 -5.83 -29.26 -19.13
C ALA A 475 -6.91 -29.67 -20.12
N CYS A 476 -6.61 -30.62 -20.99
CA CYS A 476 -7.54 -31.11 -22.01
C CYS A 476 -7.80 -32.60 -21.84
N ILE A 477 -8.93 -33.08 -22.35
CA ILE A 477 -9.21 -34.53 -22.49
C ILE A 477 -9.50 -34.88 -23.95
N PRO A 478 -9.34 -36.15 -24.35
CA PRO A 478 -9.64 -36.59 -25.71
C PRO A 478 -11.09 -36.28 -26.11
N SER A 479 -11.31 -35.83 -27.34
CA SER A 479 -12.65 -35.50 -27.85
C SER A 479 -13.63 -36.68 -27.84
N SER A 480 -13.12 -37.91 -28.01
CA SER A 480 -13.92 -39.14 -27.89
C SER A 480 -14.47 -39.33 -26.48
N LEU A 481 -13.63 -39.10 -25.46
CA LEU A 481 -14.03 -39.18 -24.06
C LEU A 481 -14.94 -38.02 -23.68
N ALA A 482 -14.63 -36.81 -24.15
CA ALA A 482 -15.43 -35.61 -23.89
C ALA A 482 -16.91 -35.75 -24.32
N ALA A 483 -17.17 -36.48 -25.40
CA ALA A 483 -18.52 -36.74 -25.90
C ALA A 483 -19.41 -37.50 -24.89
N GLU A 484 -18.83 -38.29 -24.00
CA GLU A 484 -19.57 -38.99 -22.92
C GLU A 484 -20.03 -38.01 -21.81
N TYR A 485 -19.45 -36.81 -21.76
CA TYR A 485 -19.67 -35.80 -20.72
C TYR A 485 -20.37 -34.56 -21.26
N GLU A 486 -21.16 -34.68 -22.34
CA GLU A 486 -21.88 -33.57 -22.99
C GLU A 486 -22.72 -32.73 -22.01
N LYS A 487 -23.24 -33.34 -20.95
CA LYS A 487 -23.95 -32.64 -19.85
C LYS A 487 -23.13 -31.49 -19.23
N TYR A 488 -21.80 -31.61 -19.18
CA TYR A 488 -20.90 -30.63 -18.60
C TYR A 488 -20.33 -29.65 -19.63
N ARG A 489 -20.80 -29.71 -20.88
CA ARG A 489 -20.37 -28.79 -21.93
C ARG A 489 -20.86 -27.38 -21.65
N LEU A 490 -19.94 -26.44 -21.79
CA LEU A 490 -20.21 -25.01 -21.67
C LEU A 490 -20.57 -24.44 -23.04
N SER A 491 -21.41 -23.41 -23.00
CA SER A 491 -21.84 -22.63 -24.17
C SER A 491 -21.51 -21.16 -23.94
N ALA A 492 -21.39 -20.40 -25.03
CA ALA A 492 -21.17 -18.96 -24.94
C ALA A 492 -22.34 -18.31 -24.20
N GLY A 493 -22.03 -17.43 -23.24
CA GLY A 493 -22.99 -16.81 -22.33
C GLY A 493 -23.27 -17.59 -21.04
N ASP A 494 -22.76 -18.82 -20.88
CA ASP A 494 -22.83 -19.52 -19.59
C ASP A 494 -22.08 -18.71 -18.53
N ILE A 495 -22.67 -18.51 -17.35
CA ILE A 495 -22.00 -17.88 -16.21
C ILE A 495 -21.47 -18.97 -15.28
N VAL A 496 -20.22 -18.84 -14.88
CA VAL A 496 -19.52 -19.80 -14.02
C VAL A 496 -18.89 -19.10 -12.82
N ILE A 497 -18.82 -19.79 -11.69
CA ILE A 497 -18.20 -19.31 -10.46
C ILE A 497 -17.32 -20.40 -9.84
N SER A 498 -16.19 -20.00 -9.29
CA SER A 498 -15.37 -20.90 -8.48
C SER A 498 -16.02 -21.15 -7.11
N LEU A 499 -16.05 -22.41 -6.68
CA LEU A 499 -16.58 -22.81 -5.38
C LEU A 499 -15.50 -22.91 -4.30
N ASP A 500 -14.24 -23.13 -4.69
CA ASP A 500 -13.08 -23.14 -3.79
C ASP A 500 -12.27 -21.87 -4.03
N ARG A 501 -11.86 -21.15 -2.97
CA ARG A 501 -11.15 -19.87 -3.10
C ARG A 501 -11.89 -18.91 -4.05
N PRO A 502 -13.20 -18.66 -3.84
CA PRO A 502 -13.99 -17.82 -4.72
C PRO A 502 -13.49 -16.39 -4.80
N ILE A 503 -12.72 -15.90 -3.81
CA ILE A 503 -12.18 -14.55 -3.76
C ILE A 503 -10.66 -14.60 -3.92
N ILE A 504 -10.13 -13.75 -4.80
CA ILE A 504 -8.70 -13.50 -5.00
C ILE A 504 -8.41 -11.99 -4.88
N ASN A 505 -7.15 -11.60 -4.91
CA ASN A 505 -6.74 -10.20 -4.78
C ASN A 505 -7.39 -9.26 -5.82
N THR A 506 -7.76 -9.79 -6.99
CA THR A 506 -8.42 -9.02 -8.06
C THR A 506 -9.94 -9.04 -7.97
N GLY A 507 -10.54 -9.74 -7.00
CA GLY A 507 -12.00 -9.82 -6.80
C GLY A 507 -12.56 -11.23 -6.84
N LEU A 508 -13.88 -11.33 -7.05
CA LEU A 508 -14.60 -12.60 -7.16
C LEU A 508 -14.21 -13.37 -8.43
N LYS A 509 -13.96 -14.67 -8.30
CA LYS A 509 -13.68 -15.62 -9.38
C LYS A 509 -14.97 -16.11 -10.04
N TYR A 510 -15.48 -15.29 -10.95
CA TYR A 510 -16.58 -15.63 -11.83
C TYR A 510 -16.23 -15.22 -13.26
N ALA A 511 -16.84 -15.86 -14.26
CA ALA A 511 -16.67 -15.50 -15.65
C ALA A 511 -17.95 -15.74 -16.46
N VAL A 512 -18.08 -14.99 -17.55
CA VAL A 512 -19.05 -15.28 -18.61
C VAL A 512 -18.28 -15.98 -19.73
N ILE A 513 -18.72 -17.16 -20.14
CA ILE A 513 -18.04 -17.94 -21.18
C ILE A 513 -18.19 -17.25 -22.53
N GLU A 514 -17.07 -16.99 -23.20
CA GLU A 514 -17.01 -16.39 -24.52
C GLU A 514 -16.89 -17.44 -25.63
N GLN A 515 -17.12 -17.04 -26.88
CA GLN A 515 -16.94 -17.92 -28.03
C GLN A 515 -15.49 -18.42 -28.18
N SER A 516 -14.52 -17.58 -27.78
CA SER A 516 -13.07 -17.87 -27.75
C SER A 516 -12.70 -18.96 -26.73
N ASP A 517 -13.52 -19.16 -25.70
CA ASP A 517 -13.31 -20.17 -24.65
C ASP A 517 -13.67 -21.58 -25.11
N LEU A 518 -14.50 -21.70 -26.14
CA LEU A 518 -15.08 -22.97 -26.55
C LEU A 518 -14.16 -23.74 -27.53
N PRO A 519 -14.27 -25.08 -27.58
CA PRO A 519 -15.09 -25.93 -26.72
C PRO A 519 -14.42 -26.19 -25.36
N CYS A 520 -15.21 -26.23 -24.29
CA CYS A 520 -14.75 -26.60 -22.96
C CYS A 520 -15.82 -27.32 -22.12
N LEU A 521 -15.35 -28.11 -21.14
CA LEU A 521 -16.17 -28.85 -20.18
C LEU A 521 -15.96 -28.29 -18.76
N LEU A 522 -17.03 -28.27 -17.97
CA LEU A 522 -17.02 -27.81 -16.58
C LEU A 522 -16.37 -28.84 -15.64
N LEU A 523 -15.30 -28.45 -14.95
CA LEU A 523 -14.60 -29.30 -13.97
C LEU A 523 -15.14 -29.09 -12.55
N GLN A 524 -14.95 -30.09 -11.67
CA GLN A 524 -15.25 -30.01 -10.24
C GLN A 524 -14.73 -28.71 -9.60
N ARG A 525 -15.43 -28.26 -8.55
CA ARG A 525 -15.16 -27.01 -7.81
C ARG A 525 -15.43 -25.73 -8.63
N VAL A 526 -16.08 -25.87 -9.77
CA VAL A 526 -16.70 -24.78 -10.52
C VAL A 526 -18.20 -25.10 -10.67
N ALA A 527 -19.04 -24.11 -10.41
CA ALA A 527 -20.47 -24.19 -10.67
C ALA A 527 -20.85 -23.33 -11.88
N LYS A 528 -21.77 -23.84 -12.68
CA LYS A 528 -22.44 -23.10 -13.76
C LYS A 528 -23.85 -22.72 -13.33
N PHE A 529 -24.21 -21.46 -13.57
CA PHE A 529 -25.57 -20.96 -13.40
C PHE A 529 -26.41 -21.40 -14.59
N HIS A 530 -27.54 -22.07 -14.33
CA HIS A 530 -28.51 -22.44 -15.35
C HIS A 530 -29.84 -21.74 -15.07
N SER A 531 -30.13 -20.76 -15.91
CA SER A 531 -31.37 -19.96 -15.89
C SER A 531 -32.56 -20.82 -16.28
N TYR A 532 -33.70 -20.65 -15.60
CA TYR A 532 -34.94 -21.35 -15.96
C TYR A 532 -35.73 -20.66 -17.08
N ALA A 533 -35.76 -19.33 -17.12
CA ALA A 533 -36.66 -18.58 -18.00
C ALA A 533 -36.09 -17.21 -18.44
N ASP A 534 -34.78 -17.02 -18.31
CA ASP A 534 -34.03 -15.81 -18.70
C ASP A 534 -34.63 -14.50 -18.15
N THR A 535 -35.14 -14.59 -16.92
CA THR A 535 -35.76 -13.48 -16.17
C THR A 535 -34.75 -12.57 -15.50
N VAL A 536 -33.47 -12.94 -15.54
CA VAL A 536 -32.36 -12.15 -15.00
C VAL A 536 -31.31 -12.04 -16.08
N THR A 537 -30.96 -10.80 -16.44
CA THR A 537 -29.93 -10.56 -17.44
C THR A 537 -28.55 -10.97 -16.90
N PRO A 538 -27.66 -11.54 -17.73
CA PRO A 538 -26.30 -11.90 -17.33
C PRO A 538 -25.56 -10.74 -16.64
N LYS A 539 -25.67 -9.53 -17.19
CA LYS A 539 -25.01 -8.34 -16.65
C LYS A 539 -25.57 -7.95 -15.28
N TYR A 540 -26.89 -8.00 -15.07
CA TYR A 540 -27.47 -7.69 -13.76
C TYR A 540 -27.03 -8.71 -12.70
N LEU A 541 -26.97 -10.01 -13.07
CA LEU A 541 -26.39 -11.03 -12.19
C LEU A 541 -24.93 -10.73 -11.85
N SER A 542 -24.11 -10.31 -12.82
CA SER A 542 -22.72 -9.89 -12.58
C SER A 542 -22.64 -8.73 -11.57
N ARG A 543 -23.51 -7.71 -11.68
CA ARG A 543 -23.55 -6.59 -10.71
C ARG A 543 -23.91 -7.06 -9.30
N TRP A 544 -24.81 -8.03 -9.18
CA TRP A 544 -25.11 -8.63 -7.89
C TRP A 544 -23.94 -9.45 -7.34
N LEU A 545 -23.28 -10.28 -8.16
CA LEU A 545 -22.09 -11.05 -7.77
C LEU A 545 -20.93 -10.16 -7.30
N GLU A 546 -20.80 -8.96 -7.87
CA GLU A 546 -19.76 -7.99 -7.52
C GLU A 546 -20.10 -7.10 -6.32
N SER A 547 -21.37 -7.09 -5.90
CA SER A 547 -21.82 -6.24 -4.80
C SER A 547 -21.40 -6.75 -3.42
N ASP A 548 -21.30 -5.82 -2.46
CA ASP A 548 -21.04 -6.16 -1.05
C ASP A 548 -22.10 -7.09 -0.47
N LEU A 549 -23.35 -7.05 -0.98
CA LEU A 549 -24.42 -7.98 -0.62
C LEU A 549 -24.01 -9.45 -0.87
N PHE A 550 -23.45 -9.76 -2.03
CA PHE A 550 -22.98 -11.12 -2.32
C PHE A 550 -21.68 -11.43 -1.58
N MET A 551 -20.71 -10.52 -1.61
CA MET A 551 -19.39 -10.71 -1.02
C MET A 551 -19.45 -10.97 0.49
N SER A 552 -20.32 -10.23 1.20
CA SER A 552 -20.53 -10.42 2.65
C SER A 552 -21.26 -11.72 2.98
N ALA A 553 -22.08 -12.25 2.07
CA ALA A 553 -22.77 -13.51 2.26
C ALA A 553 -21.82 -14.74 2.17
N ILE A 554 -20.72 -14.63 1.40
CA ILE A 554 -19.77 -15.73 1.19
C ILE A 554 -18.54 -15.66 2.10
N ASP A 555 -18.22 -14.48 2.64
CA ASP A 555 -17.10 -14.26 3.56
C ASP A 555 -17.42 -13.16 4.61
N PRO A 556 -18.36 -13.43 5.55
CA PRO A 556 -18.90 -12.43 6.48
C PRO A 556 -17.89 -11.84 7.49
N GLY A 557 -16.64 -12.29 7.48
CA GLY A 557 -15.59 -11.78 8.36
C GLY A 557 -14.25 -11.51 7.66
N ARG A 558 -14.20 -11.52 6.32
CA ARG A 558 -12.96 -11.47 5.52
C ARG A 558 -11.86 -12.34 6.13
N SER A 559 -12.23 -13.57 6.44
CA SER A 559 -11.44 -14.42 7.34
C SER A 559 -10.08 -14.77 6.71
N ASN A 560 -9.04 -14.98 7.53
CA ASN A 560 -7.72 -15.46 7.05
C ASN A 560 -7.78 -16.87 6.43
N GLY A 561 -8.95 -17.50 6.41
CA GLY A 561 -9.23 -18.80 5.78
C GLY A 561 -9.70 -18.64 4.34
N VAL A 562 -9.47 -19.66 3.54
CA VAL A 562 -10.01 -19.73 2.19
C VAL A 562 -11.52 -20.00 2.26
N PRO A 563 -12.40 -19.09 1.80
CA PRO A 563 -13.83 -19.38 1.76
C PRO A 563 -14.12 -20.55 0.81
N HIS A 564 -15.13 -21.34 1.16
CA HIS A 564 -15.71 -22.37 0.30
C HIS A 564 -17.21 -22.12 0.20
N ILE A 565 -17.73 -22.09 -1.03
CA ILE A 565 -19.15 -21.93 -1.31
C ILE A 565 -19.66 -23.23 -1.92
N SER A 566 -20.74 -23.76 -1.38
CA SER A 566 -21.48 -24.87 -1.98
C SER A 566 -22.60 -24.35 -2.87
N THR A 567 -23.04 -25.15 -3.85
CA THR A 567 -24.22 -24.80 -4.67
C THR A 567 -25.48 -24.69 -3.84
N LYS A 568 -25.58 -25.42 -2.73
CA LYS A 568 -26.70 -25.29 -1.79
C LYS A 568 -26.70 -23.91 -1.12
N GLN A 569 -25.54 -23.42 -0.70
CA GLN A 569 -25.43 -22.04 -0.18
C GLN A 569 -25.84 -21.02 -1.24
N LEU A 570 -25.41 -21.20 -2.51
CA LEU A 570 -25.87 -20.34 -3.61
C LEU A 570 -27.40 -20.38 -3.76
N GLU A 571 -28.02 -21.57 -3.74
CA GLU A 571 -29.48 -21.72 -3.84
C GLU A 571 -30.24 -20.98 -2.72
N GLU A 572 -29.66 -20.95 -1.52
CA GLU A 572 -30.25 -20.34 -0.32
C GLU A 572 -29.99 -18.83 -0.23
N MET A 573 -29.12 -18.23 -1.04
CA MET A 573 -28.88 -16.78 -1.00
C MET A 573 -30.13 -15.97 -1.38
N VAL A 574 -30.30 -14.82 -0.70
CA VAL A 574 -31.33 -13.84 -1.04
C VAL A 574 -30.90 -13.01 -2.25
N PHE A 575 -31.81 -12.84 -3.20
CA PHE A 575 -31.58 -12.12 -4.44
C PHE A 575 -32.70 -11.09 -4.64
N PRO A 576 -32.36 -9.80 -4.87
CA PRO A 576 -33.33 -8.76 -5.12
C PRO A 576 -33.72 -8.75 -6.60
N LEU A 577 -34.95 -9.21 -6.91
CA LEU A 577 -35.44 -9.28 -8.28
C LEU A 577 -36.30 -8.05 -8.63
N CYS A 578 -36.02 -7.47 -9.78
CA CYS A 578 -36.79 -6.40 -10.42
C CYS A 578 -37.17 -6.74 -11.86
N SER A 579 -37.92 -5.85 -12.51
CA SER A 579 -38.35 -6.02 -13.91
C SER A 579 -37.15 -6.13 -14.85
N LEU A 580 -37.31 -6.80 -15.99
CA LEU A 580 -36.24 -6.89 -16.99
C LEU A 580 -35.84 -5.50 -17.52
N GLU A 581 -36.81 -4.63 -17.74
CA GLU A 581 -36.57 -3.25 -18.19
C GLU A 581 -35.74 -2.46 -17.16
N GLU A 582 -36.05 -2.63 -15.87
CA GLU A 582 -35.30 -1.98 -14.80
C GLU A 582 -33.89 -2.54 -14.66
N GLN A 583 -33.70 -3.87 -14.79
CA GLN A 583 -32.37 -4.47 -14.84
C GLN A 583 -31.51 -3.83 -15.94
N HIS A 584 -32.07 -3.61 -17.14
CA HIS A 584 -31.37 -2.93 -18.22
C HIS A 584 -31.00 -1.49 -17.87
N ARG A 585 -31.92 -0.72 -17.26
CA ARG A 585 -31.64 0.65 -16.81
C ARG A 585 -30.54 0.71 -15.74
N ILE A 586 -30.59 -0.20 -14.76
CA ILE A 586 -29.57 -0.31 -13.72
C ILE A 586 -28.21 -0.62 -14.33
N VAL A 587 -28.13 -1.64 -15.17
CA VAL A 587 -26.88 -2.05 -15.81
C VAL A 587 -26.28 -0.91 -16.63
N ALA A 588 -27.10 -0.22 -17.44
CA ALA A 588 -26.65 0.92 -18.22
C ALA A 588 -26.09 2.03 -17.32
N LYS A 589 -26.76 2.32 -16.19
CA LYS A 589 -26.30 3.36 -15.27
C LYS A 589 -25.04 2.97 -14.51
N VAL A 590 -24.92 1.71 -14.08
CA VAL A 590 -23.69 1.22 -13.45
C VAL A 590 -22.53 1.26 -14.43
N ASP A 591 -22.71 0.78 -15.67
CA ASP A 591 -21.66 0.80 -16.69
C ASP A 591 -21.17 2.25 -16.96
N GLU A 592 -22.10 3.22 -17.05
CA GLU A 592 -21.78 4.66 -17.17
C GLU A 592 -20.93 5.17 -15.98
N LEU A 593 -21.38 4.94 -14.75
CA LEU A 593 -20.72 5.44 -13.54
C LEU A 593 -19.37 4.75 -13.31
N MET A 594 -19.25 3.46 -13.60
CA MET A 594 -17.99 2.71 -13.50
C MET A 594 -16.95 3.27 -14.46
N ALA A 595 -17.34 3.58 -15.70
CA ALA A 595 -16.45 4.19 -16.68
C ALA A 595 -15.95 5.57 -16.22
N LEU A 596 -16.81 6.39 -15.60
CA LEU A 596 -16.40 7.66 -15.00
C LEU A 596 -15.44 7.47 -13.82
N CYS A 597 -15.71 6.49 -12.96
CA CYS A 597 -14.81 6.14 -11.86
C CYS A 597 -13.44 5.67 -12.36
N ASP A 598 -13.40 4.86 -13.42
CA ASP A 598 -12.14 4.41 -14.06
C ASP A 598 -11.34 5.58 -14.63
N GLN A 599 -12.01 6.52 -15.31
CA GLN A 599 -11.36 7.74 -15.82
C GLN A 599 -10.81 8.61 -14.70
N LEU A 600 -11.57 8.78 -13.62
CA LEU A 600 -11.13 9.57 -12.46
C LEU A 600 -9.92 8.91 -11.78
N LYS A 601 -9.96 7.58 -11.59
CA LYS A 601 -8.85 6.80 -11.03
C LYS A 601 -7.58 6.93 -11.88
N ALA A 602 -7.69 6.82 -13.21
CA ALA A 602 -6.57 7.00 -14.13
C ALA A 602 -5.94 8.39 -14.00
N ARG A 603 -6.75 9.45 -13.98
CA ARG A 603 -6.26 10.83 -13.80
C ARG A 603 -5.57 11.05 -12.46
N LEU A 604 -6.08 10.47 -11.38
CA LEU A 604 -5.43 10.53 -10.06
C LEU A 604 -4.06 9.84 -10.09
N SER A 605 -3.96 8.68 -10.75
CA SER A 605 -2.71 7.94 -10.91
C SER A 605 -1.67 8.73 -11.70
N ASP A 606 -2.09 9.37 -12.81
CA ASP A 606 -1.24 10.24 -13.63
C ASP A 606 -0.75 11.46 -12.85
N ALA A 607 -1.64 12.08 -12.07
CA ALA A 607 -1.31 13.22 -11.21
C ALA A 607 -0.30 12.83 -10.12
N GLN A 608 -0.50 11.69 -9.46
CA GLN A 608 0.43 11.16 -8.47
C GLN A 608 1.81 10.88 -9.09
N THR A 609 1.85 10.25 -10.26
CA THR A 609 3.11 9.99 -10.97
C THR A 609 3.85 11.29 -11.32
N THR A 610 3.11 12.28 -11.82
CA THR A 610 3.66 13.62 -12.12
C THR A 610 4.23 14.29 -10.87
N GLN A 611 3.54 14.14 -9.75
CA GLN A 611 3.98 14.68 -8.48
C GLN A 611 5.25 14.01 -7.95
N LEU A 612 5.40 12.70 -8.10
CA LEU A 612 6.64 12.00 -7.75
C LEU A 612 7.83 12.54 -8.59
N HIS A 613 7.64 12.68 -9.90
CA HIS A 613 8.67 13.26 -10.77
C HIS A 613 8.99 14.71 -10.42
N LEU A 614 7.99 15.52 -10.09
CA LEU A 614 8.20 16.91 -9.68
C LEU A 614 8.97 16.99 -8.35
N THR A 615 8.68 16.08 -7.41
CA THR A 615 9.43 15.95 -6.16
C THR A 615 10.91 15.65 -6.43
N ASP A 616 11.20 14.69 -7.31
CA ASP A 616 12.58 14.36 -7.69
C ASP A 616 13.28 15.55 -8.37
N ALA A 617 12.60 16.23 -9.30
CA ALA A 617 13.15 17.40 -10.00
C ALA A 617 13.47 18.57 -9.05
N ILE A 618 12.64 18.80 -8.02
CA ILE A 618 12.91 19.83 -7.00
C ILE A 618 14.15 19.48 -6.19
N VAL A 619 14.32 18.21 -5.83
CA VAL A 619 15.54 17.74 -5.14
C VAL A 619 16.76 17.95 -6.03
N GLU A 620 16.70 17.56 -7.31
CA GLU A 620 17.80 17.74 -8.27
C GLU A 620 18.17 19.22 -8.47
N GLN A 621 17.19 20.14 -8.50
CA GLN A 621 17.46 21.57 -8.66
C GLN A 621 18.14 22.19 -7.43
N ALA A 622 17.88 21.66 -6.23
CA ALA A 622 18.40 22.22 -4.99
C ALA A 622 19.86 21.82 -4.69
N VAL A 623 20.28 20.65 -5.21
CA VAL A 623 21.56 19.99 -4.91
C VAL A 623 22.65 20.46 -5.88
#